data_AF-A0A3B3Y0E0-F1
#
_entry.id   AF-A0A3B3Y0E0-F1
#
_cell.length_a   1.000
_cell.length_b   1.000
_cell.length_c   1.000
_cell.angle_alpha   90.00
_cell.angle_beta   90.00
_cell.angle_gamma   90.00
#
_symmetry.space_group_name_H-M   'P 1'
#
loop_
_entity.id
_entity.type
_entity.pdbx_description
1 polymer ?
#
loop_
_entity_poly.entity_id
_entity_poly.type
_entity_poly.pdbx_seq_one_letter_code
_entity_poly.pdbx_strand_id
1 'polypeptide(L)'
;MECLGVSSYQNLQALSALLSTQQEEDEDEDLSTAYTKKTSKDIWSEEEVAEGSQYDDLADPRPQPEYEIILKQSVGTEDLFLGLSQKDPSSMCCEAMLVKIKLPDTKAKDVFLDLKEKYLDLRTPKYKLGLHLPHPIQNQEGKAQFFSDRQELEVTLLMK
;
A
#
# COMPACT_ATOMS: atom_id res chain seq x y z
N MET A 1 46.13 17.73 47.91
CA MET A 1 45.61 16.46 47.36
C MET A 1 44.62 16.83 46.26
N GLU A 2 45.09 17.43 45.17
CA GLU A 2 45.70 16.79 43.98
C GLU A 2 44.67 15.98 43.20
N CYS A 3 44.04 16.66 42.24
CA CYS A 3 43.11 16.11 41.26
C CYS A 3 43.90 15.25 40.26
N LEU A 4 43.84 13.93 40.38
CA LEU A 4 44.46 13.02 39.41
C LEU A 4 43.48 12.79 38.26
N GLY A 5 43.63 13.61 37.21
CA GLY A 5 42.95 13.42 35.94
C GLY A 5 43.36 12.09 35.33
N VAL A 6 42.38 11.21 35.13
CA VAL A 6 42.55 9.99 34.33
C VAL A 6 42.89 10.45 32.91
N SER A 7 44.13 10.19 32.51
CA SER A 7 44.74 10.67 31.28
C SER A 7 43.91 10.22 30.07
N SER A 8 43.50 11.14 29.18
CA SER A 8 42.73 10.80 27.96
C SER A 8 43.43 9.75 27.11
N TYR A 9 44.75 9.64 27.25
CA TYR A 9 45.58 8.62 26.63
C TYR A 9 45.18 7.19 27.05
N GLN A 10 44.81 6.97 28.32
CA GLN A 10 44.37 5.65 28.78
C GLN A 10 43.00 5.26 28.17
N ASN A 11 42.11 6.24 28.01
CA ASN A 11 40.82 6.02 27.34
C ASN A 11 40.99 5.73 25.85
N LEU A 12 41.90 6.42 25.16
CA LEU A 12 42.22 6.16 23.75
C LEU A 12 42.82 4.77 23.56
N GLN A 13 43.66 4.31 24.50
CA GLN A 13 44.29 2.99 24.44
C GLN A 13 43.28 1.85 24.66
N ALA A 14 42.28 2.06 25.53
CA ALA A 14 41.17 1.12 25.71
C ALA A 14 40.24 1.04 24.49
N LEU A 15 39.94 2.18 23.86
CA LEU A 15 39.17 2.24 22.61
C LEU A 15 39.90 1.56 21.45
N SER A 16 41.21 1.74 21.34
CA SER A 16 42.05 1.06 20.35
C SER A 16 42.03 -0.46 20.53
N ALA A 17 42.07 -0.97 21.76
CA ALA A 17 42.01 -2.41 22.01
C ALA A 17 40.65 -3.02 21.63
N LEU A 18 39.54 -2.31 21.85
CA LEU A 18 38.20 -2.74 21.42
C LEU A 18 38.04 -2.74 19.89
N LEU A 19 38.56 -1.71 19.22
CA LEU A 19 38.52 -1.64 17.75
C LEU A 19 39.44 -2.67 17.08
N SER A 20 40.59 -2.98 17.68
CA SER A 20 41.49 -4.03 17.19
C SER A 20 40.91 -5.44 17.29
N THR A 21 39.89 -5.68 18.12
CA THR A 21 39.22 -7.00 18.18
C THR A 21 38.17 -7.22 17.08
N GLN A 22 38.01 -6.28 16.15
CA GLN A 22 37.05 -6.37 15.03
C GLN A 22 37.68 -6.31 13.64
N GLN A 23 38.95 -6.71 13.47
CA GLN A 23 39.53 -6.89 12.13
C GLN A 23 40.35 -8.18 12.07
N GLU A 24 40.13 -8.94 10.98
CA GLU A 24 40.37 -10.39 10.74
C GLU A 24 39.18 -11.23 11.25
N GLU A 25 38.15 -11.55 10.45
CA GLU A 25 38.20 -12.27 9.16
C GLU A 25 37.45 -11.54 8.03
N ASP A 26 38.20 -11.14 7.00
CA ASP A 26 37.67 -10.96 5.65
C ASP A 26 37.49 -12.35 5.04
N GLU A 27 36.27 -12.90 5.10
CA GLU A 27 35.80 -13.84 4.08
C GLU A 27 34.77 -13.08 3.24
N ASP A 28 35.16 -12.75 2.00
CA ASP A 28 34.27 -12.27 0.96
C ASP A 28 33.21 -13.35 0.66
N GLU A 29 32.15 -13.43 1.47
CA GLU A 29 30.90 -14.04 1.03
C GLU A 29 30.25 -13.09 0.02
N ASP A 30 30.63 -13.28 -1.25
CA ASP A 30 29.79 -13.02 -2.41
C ASP A 30 28.38 -13.55 -2.09
N LEU A 31 27.49 -12.67 -1.64
CA LEU A 31 26.06 -12.96 -1.54
C LEU A 31 25.51 -13.02 -2.96
N SER A 32 25.86 -14.12 -3.63
CA SER A 32 25.17 -14.66 -4.77
C SER A 32 23.76 -14.98 -4.28
N THR A 33 22.87 -14.00 -4.37
CA THR A 33 21.44 -14.24 -4.39
C THR A 33 21.23 -15.28 -5.47
N ALA A 34 21.03 -16.54 -5.06
CA ALA A 34 21.07 -17.68 -5.94
C ALA A 34 20.03 -17.49 -7.04
N TYR A 35 20.51 -17.10 -8.23
CA TYR A 35 19.77 -17.16 -9.47
C TYR A 35 19.50 -18.65 -9.70
N THR A 36 18.39 -19.12 -9.15
CA THR A 36 17.87 -20.44 -9.47
C THR A 36 17.48 -20.34 -10.94
N LYS A 37 18.38 -20.81 -11.81
CA LYS A 37 18.18 -20.87 -13.26
C LYS A 37 17.00 -21.81 -13.53
N LYS A 38 15.78 -21.27 -13.49
CA LYS A 38 14.59 -21.92 -14.03
C LYS A 38 14.89 -22.16 -15.51
N THR A 39 14.81 -23.41 -15.97
CA THR A 39 15.09 -23.81 -17.35
C THR A 39 13.94 -23.45 -18.29
N SER A 40 13.45 -22.20 -18.25
CA SER A 40 12.59 -21.65 -19.28
C SER A 40 13.40 -20.63 -20.08
N LYS A 41 13.06 -20.48 -21.36
CA LYS A 41 13.64 -19.44 -22.23
C LYS A 41 13.07 -18.05 -21.94
N ASP A 42 12.35 -17.89 -20.82
CA ASP A 42 11.72 -16.64 -20.45
C ASP A 42 12.75 -15.71 -19.81
N ILE A 43 12.76 -14.47 -20.31
CA ILE A 43 13.66 -13.42 -19.83
C ILE A 43 13.22 -12.88 -18.46
N TRP A 44 11.94 -13.09 -18.09
CA TRP A 44 11.34 -12.66 -16.83
C TRP A 44 10.68 -13.84 -16.14
N SER A 45 10.93 -14.02 -14.86
CA SER A 45 10.14 -14.92 -14.01
C SER A 45 8.80 -14.27 -13.63
N GLU A 46 7.76 -15.07 -13.35
CA GLU A 46 6.43 -14.57 -12.97
C GLU A 46 6.49 -13.64 -11.75
N GLU A 47 7.46 -13.87 -10.86
CA GLU A 47 7.74 -13.04 -9.69
C GLU A 47 8.46 -11.71 -10.02
N GLU A 48 9.15 -11.63 -11.16
CA GLU A 48 9.85 -10.41 -11.62
C GLU A 48 8.97 -9.51 -12.50
N VAL A 49 7.83 -10.01 -12.97
CA VAL A 49 6.85 -9.17 -13.68
C VAL A 49 6.14 -8.29 -12.65
N ALA A 50 6.24 -6.97 -12.80
CA ALA A 50 5.65 -6.01 -11.87
C ALA A 50 4.14 -6.24 -11.71
N GLU A 51 3.73 -6.60 -10.48
CA GLU A 51 2.34 -6.71 -10.05
C GLU A 51 1.65 -5.35 -10.23
N GLY A 52 0.69 -5.25 -11.15
CA GLY A 52 -0.07 -4.03 -11.40
C GLY A 52 -0.27 -3.65 -12.86
N SER A 53 0.64 -4.06 -13.75
CA SER A 53 0.55 -3.77 -15.20
C SER A 53 -0.55 -4.58 -15.92
N GLN A 54 -1.08 -5.61 -15.28
CA GLN A 54 -2.00 -6.57 -15.89
C GLN A 54 -3.35 -5.96 -16.31
N TYR A 55 -3.71 -4.81 -15.76
CA TYR A 55 -4.97 -4.13 -16.03
C TYR A 55 -4.82 -2.75 -16.68
N ASP A 56 -3.60 -2.27 -16.88
CA ASP A 56 -3.33 -1.02 -17.59
C ASP A 56 -3.53 -1.24 -19.09
N ASP A 57 -4.78 -1.06 -19.51
CA ASP A 57 -5.19 -1.14 -20.90
C ASP A 57 -4.90 0.20 -21.59
N LEU A 58 -3.61 0.43 -21.86
CA LEU A 58 -3.09 1.61 -22.58
C LEU A 58 -3.66 1.76 -23.99
N ALA A 59 -4.41 0.78 -24.49
CA ALA A 59 -5.07 0.81 -25.79
C ALA A 59 -6.44 1.50 -25.75
N ASP A 60 -6.98 1.81 -24.57
CA ASP A 60 -8.31 2.42 -24.46
C ASP A 60 -8.24 3.96 -24.58
N PRO A 61 -8.98 4.58 -25.51
CA PRO A 61 -8.98 6.02 -25.70
C PRO A 61 -9.76 6.78 -24.62
N ARG A 62 -10.48 6.10 -23.72
CA ARG A 62 -11.34 6.75 -22.72
C ARG A 62 -10.49 7.41 -21.61
N PRO A 63 -10.75 8.68 -21.27
CA PRO A 63 -10.07 9.34 -20.17
C PRO A 63 -10.41 8.70 -18.82
N GLN A 64 -9.46 8.82 -17.90
CA GLN A 64 -9.66 8.47 -16.49
C GLN A 64 -10.51 9.54 -15.79
N PRO A 65 -11.56 9.17 -15.06
CA PRO A 65 -12.35 10.12 -14.28
C PRO A 65 -11.58 10.56 -13.01
N GLU A 66 -11.93 11.73 -12.47
CA GLU A 66 -11.44 12.14 -11.15
C GLU A 66 -12.02 11.23 -10.07
N TYR A 67 -11.17 10.79 -9.14
CA TYR A 67 -11.59 9.96 -8.01
C TYR A 67 -10.88 10.35 -6.71
N GLU A 68 -11.51 10.01 -5.61
CA GLU A 68 -11.00 10.21 -4.25
C GLU A 68 -11.22 8.93 -3.44
N ILE A 69 -10.20 8.49 -2.69
CA ILE A 69 -10.29 7.34 -1.79
C ILE A 69 -10.28 7.85 -0.35
N ILE A 70 -11.31 7.48 0.41
CA ILE A 70 -11.48 7.87 1.81
C ILE A 70 -11.55 6.62 2.65
N LEU A 71 -10.63 6.47 3.60
CA LEU A 71 -10.70 5.40 4.60
C LEU A 71 -11.64 5.80 5.74
N LYS A 72 -12.48 4.86 6.17
CA LYS A 72 -13.50 5.05 7.19
C LYS A 72 -13.21 4.12 8.37
N GLN A 73 -13.16 4.72 9.55
CA GLN A 73 -13.07 4.03 10.83
C GLN A 73 -14.33 4.29 11.64
N SER A 74 -14.92 3.23 12.18
CA SER A 74 -16.05 3.33 13.10
C SER A 74 -15.53 3.62 14.51
N VAL A 75 -15.71 4.85 15.00
CA VAL A 75 -15.20 5.27 16.31
C VAL A 75 -16.34 5.34 17.33
N GLY A 76 -16.24 4.55 18.40
CA GLY A 76 -17.20 4.52 19.50
C GLY A 76 -16.91 5.54 20.61
N THR A 77 -17.84 5.67 21.57
CA THR A 77 -17.58 6.44 22.79
C THR A 77 -16.50 5.78 23.67
N GLU A 78 -16.38 4.46 23.62
CA GLU A 78 -15.32 3.70 24.30
C GLU A 78 -13.93 4.06 23.77
N ASP A 79 -13.79 4.26 22.46
CA ASP A 79 -12.55 4.66 21.80
C ASP A 79 -12.14 6.08 22.21
N LEU A 80 -13.10 7.02 22.20
CA LEU A 80 -12.83 8.44 22.44
C LEU A 80 -12.62 8.78 23.91
N PHE A 81 -13.37 8.15 24.82
CA PHE A 81 -13.37 8.52 26.24
C PHE A 81 -12.62 7.53 27.12
N LEU A 82 -12.60 6.25 26.78
CA LEU A 82 -12.03 5.21 27.63
C LEU A 82 -10.73 4.61 27.07
N GLY A 83 -10.47 4.75 25.77
CA GLY A 83 -9.29 4.20 25.10
C GLY A 83 -9.20 2.66 25.19
N LEU A 84 -10.34 1.97 25.32
CA LEU A 84 -10.39 0.51 25.50
C LEU A 84 -10.30 -0.25 24.18
N SER A 85 -10.88 0.33 23.15
CA SER A 85 -10.73 -0.09 21.76
C SER A 85 -9.34 0.34 21.32
N GLN A 86 -8.46 -0.63 21.10
CA GLN A 86 -7.07 -0.40 20.70
C GLN A 86 -6.97 0.14 19.26
N LYS A 87 -7.95 0.94 18.83
CA LYS A 87 -7.96 1.61 17.55
C LYS A 87 -7.06 2.82 17.61
N ASP A 88 -6.27 2.98 16.57
CA ASP A 88 -5.37 4.10 16.36
C ASP A 88 -5.77 4.82 15.05
N PRO A 89 -5.25 6.04 14.77
CA PRO A 89 -5.64 6.79 13.58
C PRO A 89 -4.98 6.27 12.28
N SER A 90 -4.33 5.10 12.31
CA SER A 90 -3.77 4.48 11.11
C SER A 90 -4.85 3.89 10.20
N SER A 91 -4.47 3.69 8.94
CA SER A 91 -5.29 2.96 7.98
C SER A 91 -5.51 1.49 8.36
N MET A 92 -4.72 0.92 9.29
CA MET A 92 -4.87 -0.48 9.71
C MET A 92 -6.13 -0.71 10.56
N CYS A 93 -6.62 0.31 11.26
CA CYS A 93 -7.85 0.22 12.06
C CYS A 93 -9.12 0.58 11.28
N CYS A 94 -9.00 0.98 10.01
CA CYS A 94 -10.14 1.32 9.17
C CYS A 94 -10.86 0.06 8.69
N GLU A 95 -12.18 -0.02 8.91
CA GLU A 95 -12.96 -1.18 8.50
C GLU A 95 -13.53 -1.06 7.07
N ALA A 96 -13.64 0.17 6.56
CA ALA A 96 -14.24 0.43 5.25
C ALA A 96 -13.45 1.48 4.44
N MET A 97 -13.53 1.36 3.12
CA MET A 97 -12.99 2.29 2.15
C MET A 97 -14.13 2.82 1.28
N LEU A 98 -14.20 4.14 1.13
CA LEU A 98 -15.13 4.82 0.24
C LEU A 98 -14.36 5.36 -0.97
N VAL A 99 -14.68 4.86 -2.15
CA VAL A 99 -14.15 5.39 -3.42
C VAL A 99 -15.22 6.29 -4.03
N LYS A 100 -14.93 7.59 -4.13
CA LYS A 100 -15.79 8.57 -4.79
C LYS A 100 -15.26 8.82 -6.19
N ILE A 101 -16.10 8.66 -7.20
CA ILE A 101 -15.70 8.77 -8.61
C ILE A 101 -16.63 9.79 -9.28
N LYS A 102 -16.06 10.86 -9.83
CA LYS A 102 -16.83 11.87 -10.56
C LYS A 102 -17.09 11.39 -11.98
N LEU A 103 -18.36 11.33 -12.35
CA LEU A 103 -18.84 10.84 -13.65
C LEU A 103 -19.82 11.84 -14.25
N PRO A 104 -19.33 13.01 -14.72
CA PRO A 104 -20.19 14.00 -15.33
C PRO A 104 -20.87 13.44 -16.58
N ASP A 105 -22.12 13.85 -16.80
CA ASP A 105 -22.93 13.47 -17.96
C ASP A 105 -23.06 11.95 -18.20
N THR A 106 -23.02 11.16 -17.13
CA THR A 106 -23.16 9.70 -17.16
C THR A 106 -24.46 9.30 -16.45
N LYS A 107 -25.16 8.30 -16.98
CA LYS A 107 -26.38 7.76 -16.35
C LYS A 107 -26.02 6.54 -15.53
N ALA A 108 -26.72 6.33 -14.41
CA ALA A 108 -26.50 5.18 -13.54
C ALA A 108 -26.58 3.81 -14.25
N LYS A 109 -27.41 3.70 -15.31
CA LYS A 109 -27.57 2.45 -16.07
C LYS A 109 -26.37 2.10 -16.96
N ASP A 110 -25.58 3.10 -17.32
CA ASP A 110 -24.44 2.95 -18.22
C ASP A 110 -23.13 2.72 -17.44
N VAL A 111 -23.22 2.58 -16.12
CA VAL A 111 -22.09 2.33 -15.22
C VAL A 111 -21.96 0.84 -14.99
N PHE A 112 -20.82 0.28 -15.42
CA PHE A 112 -20.41 -1.07 -15.10
C PHE A 112 -19.26 -1.02 -14.11
N LEU A 113 -19.44 -1.69 -12.97
CA LEU A 113 -18.45 -1.79 -11.90
C LEU A 113 -18.14 -3.27 -11.68
N ASP A 114 -16.87 -3.64 -11.80
CA ASP A 114 -16.34 -4.96 -11.45
C ASP A 114 -15.33 -4.81 -10.30
N LEU A 115 -15.49 -5.64 -9.28
CA LEU A 115 -14.70 -5.60 -8.05
C LEU A 115 -13.99 -6.93 -7.87
N LYS A 116 -12.66 -6.84 -7.81
CA LYS A 116 -11.77 -7.93 -7.43
C LYS A 116 -11.16 -7.62 -6.07
N GLU A 117 -10.43 -8.58 -5.53
CA GLU A 117 -9.88 -8.48 -4.17
C GLU A 117 -9.02 -7.23 -3.94
N LYS A 118 -8.16 -6.84 -4.89
CA LYS A 118 -7.33 -5.63 -4.79
C LYS A 118 -7.49 -4.70 -6.00
N TYR A 119 -8.55 -4.87 -6.78
CA TYR A 119 -8.71 -4.14 -8.03
C TYR A 119 -10.15 -3.76 -8.28
N LEU A 120 -10.36 -2.50 -8.67
CA LEU A 120 -11.65 -1.94 -9.06
C LEU A 120 -11.57 -1.55 -10.54
N ASP A 121 -12.46 -2.12 -11.35
CA ASP A 121 -12.64 -1.77 -12.75
C ASP A 121 -13.99 -1.07 -12.91
N LEU A 122 -13.97 0.19 -13.34
CA LEU A 122 -15.16 0.93 -13.69
C LEU A 122 -15.13 1.28 -15.18
N ARG A 123 -16.21 0.91 -15.86
CA ARG A 123 -16.40 1.14 -17.30
C ARG A 123 -17.69 1.88 -17.55
N THR A 124 -17.57 2.96 -18.29
CA THR A 124 -18.69 3.74 -18.82
C THR A 124 -18.42 4.05 -20.30
N PRO A 125 -19.41 4.54 -21.07
CA PRO A 125 -19.18 4.93 -22.46
C PRO A 125 -18.11 6.02 -22.64
N LYS A 126 -17.97 6.92 -21.65
CA LYS A 126 -17.06 8.07 -21.70
C LYS A 126 -15.76 7.86 -20.92
N TYR A 127 -15.84 7.20 -19.77
CA TYR A 127 -14.76 7.08 -18.80
C TYR A 127 -14.41 5.61 -18.53
N LYS A 128 -13.14 5.37 -18.25
CA LYS A 128 -12.64 4.09 -17.73
C LYS A 128 -11.74 4.38 -16.53
N LEU A 129 -11.91 3.59 -15.48
CA LEU A 129 -11.07 3.67 -14.30
C LEU A 129 -10.64 2.28 -13.90
N GLY A 130 -9.36 2.00 -14.05
CA GLY A 130 -8.70 0.86 -13.45
C GLY A 130 -7.94 1.30 -12.21
N LEU A 131 -8.37 0.85 -11.02
CA LEU A 131 -7.79 1.30 -9.76
C LEU A 131 -7.33 0.12 -8.92
N HIS A 132 -6.03 0.08 -8.62
CA HIS A 132 -5.47 -0.80 -7.61
C HIS A 132 -5.79 -0.28 -6.22
N LEU A 133 -6.37 -1.13 -5.38
CA LEU A 133 -6.79 -0.78 -4.03
C LEU A 133 -5.61 -0.99 -3.07
N PRO A 134 -5.42 -0.10 -2.07
CA PRO A 134 -4.32 -0.22 -1.10
C PRO A 134 -4.49 -1.42 -0.16
N HIS A 135 -5.73 -1.85 0.06
CA HIS A 135 -6.06 -2.98 0.92
C HIS A 135 -7.01 -3.94 0.20
N PRO A 136 -6.92 -5.25 0.51
CA PRO A 136 -7.85 -6.23 -0.03
C PRO A 136 -9.26 -6.01 0.52
N ILE A 137 -10.26 -6.25 -0.34
CA ILE A 137 -11.67 -6.04 -0.02
C ILE A 137 -12.47 -7.35 0.01
N GLN A 138 -13.59 -7.33 0.72
CA GLN A 138 -14.56 -8.41 0.74
C GLN A 138 -15.57 -8.23 -0.42
N ASN A 139 -15.45 -9.03 -1.47
CA ASN A 139 -16.24 -8.87 -2.71
C ASN A 139 -17.77 -8.97 -2.50
N GLN A 140 -18.26 -9.56 -1.42
CA GLN A 140 -19.70 -9.83 -1.22
C GLN A 140 -20.45 -8.71 -0.48
N GLU A 141 -19.76 -7.78 0.20
CA GLU A 141 -20.41 -6.81 1.12
C GLU A 141 -20.29 -5.35 0.67
N GLY A 142 -19.72 -5.11 -0.51
CA GLY A 142 -19.62 -3.77 -1.09
C GLY A 142 -20.98 -3.15 -1.43
N LYS A 143 -21.12 -1.84 -1.18
CA LYS A 143 -22.31 -1.04 -1.55
C LYS A 143 -21.90 0.05 -2.53
N ALA A 144 -22.56 0.12 -3.69
CA ALA A 144 -22.37 1.19 -4.66
C ALA A 144 -23.65 2.02 -4.80
N GLN A 145 -23.50 3.35 -4.80
CA GLN A 145 -24.61 4.30 -4.95
C GLN A 145 -24.22 5.40 -5.95
N PHE A 146 -25.09 5.65 -6.92
CA PHE A 146 -24.90 6.71 -7.90
C PHE A 146 -25.78 7.92 -7.57
N PHE A 147 -25.14 9.06 -7.34
CA PHE A 147 -25.78 10.33 -7.03
C PHE A 147 -25.92 11.16 -8.29
N SER A 148 -27.12 11.15 -8.89
CA SER A 148 -27.39 11.87 -10.14
C SER A 148 -27.34 13.39 -10.00
N ASP A 149 -27.59 13.90 -8.79
CA ASP A 149 -27.52 15.32 -8.43
C ASP A 149 -26.08 15.85 -8.43
N ARG A 150 -25.13 15.02 -7.97
CA ARG A 150 -23.69 15.35 -7.93
C ARG A 150 -22.92 14.82 -9.13
N GLN A 151 -23.54 13.94 -9.92
CA GLN A 151 -22.88 13.17 -10.97
C GLN A 151 -21.67 12.38 -10.41
N GLU A 152 -21.86 11.75 -9.25
CA GLU A 152 -20.81 11.03 -8.52
C GLU A 152 -21.25 9.59 -8.21
N LEU A 153 -20.33 8.64 -8.37
CA LEU A 153 -20.49 7.27 -7.90
C LEU A 153 -19.72 7.10 -6.58
N GLU A 154 -20.43 6.68 -5.54
CA GLU A 154 -19.84 6.32 -4.26
C GLU A 154 -19.83 4.80 -4.10
N VAL A 155 -18.64 4.22 -3.96
CA VAL A 155 -18.44 2.78 -3.76
C VAL A 155 -17.86 2.58 -2.36
N THR A 156 -18.67 2.02 -1.45
CA THR A 156 -18.23 1.60 -0.12
C THR A 156 -17.79 0.14 -0.18
N LEU A 157 -16.54 -0.10 0.17
CA LEU A 157 -15.88 -1.40 0.17
C LEU A 157 -15.48 -1.75 1.59
N LEU A 158 -15.77 -2.97 2.04
CA LEU A 158 -15.30 -3.44 3.35
C LEU A 158 -13.92 -4.06 3.20
N MET A 159 -13.00 -3.66 4.08
CA MET A 159 -11.63 -4.15 4.11
C MET A 159 -11.60 -5.54 4.77
N LYS A 160 -10.62 -6.37 4.36
CA LYS A 160 -10.33 -7.65 5.01
C LYS A 160 -9.34 -7.51 6.16
#